data_AF-A0A7M3M4J7-F1
#
_entry.id   AF-A0A7M3M4J7-F1
#
_cell.length_a   1.000
_cell.length_b   1.000
_cell.length_c   1.000
_cell.angle_alpha   90.00
_cell.angle_beta   90.00
_cell.angle_gamma   90.00
#
_symmetry.space_group_name_H-M   'P 1'
#
loop_
_entity.id
_entity.type
_entity.pdbx_description
1 polymer ?
#
loop_
_entity_poly.entity_id
_entity_poly.type
_entity_poly.pdbx_seq_one_letter_code
_entity_poly.pdbx_strand_id
1 'polypeptide(L)'
;MSPSSSAGFTTAFLFPGQGGFDGEALRRARTRHPQVRRVFERIDTVTEELYSRRVSELLFGDRKADLRDLLDSDPWASQIAIYGAGLAAHEILTAHGAAPDVLAGHSLGEITALVAAGAFSVEDGVRIVAQRVAVIERQSGIDGRMVALSASAERTGKLLELIDEPLLAVATENHDEQTVVSGPAGVLDRVVAIAGQLGVNAIEIDTPFPFHTPALAPAAPEFAAYVRKLDQHPLARPVYSPILQRYYEPGDALADLLAEHFTRPVRFAAAVRQLRDTGVSVFVEAGGRAALAKLVGRLTSGAPVRALPTLAVLGGRLALDQTLDTLREAGLADHDHGGGLAELLAPAVPAEVFAAYWSERGEMVLELVRGELDAFRKAHDAAAAEPATASPEAPAPAPAAAQPADGAPAAAEPTDGASYDRSRLFDELRALYAEALEYPEDVFEDEVQLEAELGVDSVKQVELLSRVSDRYGLPPRDSGFRLATYNTMGRITDFVLEQLNARGDRAAVSASAAG
;
A
#
# COMPACT_ATOMS: atom_id res chain seq x y z
N MET A 1 13.60 -34.14 11.19
CA MET A 1 13.46 -34.71 9.83
C MET A 1 14.32 -33.88 8.90
N SER A 2 15.36 -34.45 8.30
CA SER A 2 16.18 -33.72 7.32
C SER A 2 15.39 -33.54 6.03
N PRO A 3 15.33 -32.34 5.44
CA PRO A 3 14.59 -32.12 4.21
C PRO A 3 15.32 -32.83 3.05
N SER A 4 14.56 -33.64 2.32
CA SER A 4 14.99 -34.29 1.09
C SER A 4 15.30 -33.23 0.04
N SER A 5 16.52 -33.26 -0.49
CA SER A 5 16.97 -32.41 -1.58
C SER A 5 16.28 -32.76 -2.90
N SER A 6 15.24 -32.02 -3.25
CA SER A 6 15.02 -31.64 -4.65
C SER A 6 15.35 -30.16 -4.76
N ALA A 7 16.05 -29.76 -5.83
CA ALA A 7 16.47 -28.38 -6.08
C ALA A 7 15.25 -27.50 -6.46
N GLY A 8 14.34 -27.29 -5.52
CA GLY A 8 13.21 -26.37 -5.62
C GLY A 8 13.51 -25.06 -4.91
N PHE A 9 12.95 -23.95 -5.42
CA PHE A 9 12.96 -22.67 -4.71
C PHE A 9 12.16 -22.80 -3.41
N THR A 10 12.65 -22.22 -2.31
CA THR A 10 11.89 -22.11 -1.07
C THR A 10 11.32 -20.70 -0.95
N THR A 11 10.04 -20.61 -0.58
CA THR A 11 9.26 -19.36 -0.62
C THR A 11 8.85 -18.91 0.78
N ALA A 12 9.11 -17.64 1.11
CA ALA A 12 8.55 -16.98 2.29
C ALA A 12 7.50 -15.95 1.90
N PHE A 13 6.33 -16.01 2.50
CA PHE A 13 5.34 -14.94 2.42
C PHE A 13 5.52 -13.99 3.59
N LEU A 14 5.67 -12.70 3.28
CA LEU A 14 5.91 -11.63 4.22
C LEU A 14 4.66 -10.76 4.36
N PHE A 15 4.22 -10.50 5.59
CA PHE A 15 3.09 -9.63 5.86
C PHE A 15 3.58 -8.29 6.41
N PRO A 16 3.23 -7.15 5.78
CA PRO A 16 3.68 -5.84 6.22
C PRO A 16 2.98 -5.40 7.52
N GLY A 17 3.65 -4.53 8.26
CA GLY A 17 3.12 -3.85 9.43
C GLY A 17 2.58 -2.45 9.10
N GLN A 18 2.68 -1.56 10.08
CA GLN A 18 2.26 -0.15 9.96
C GLN A 18 2.82 0.50 8.68
N GLY A 19 1.96 1.27 7.98
CA GLY A 19 2.31 1.91 6.71
C GLY A 19 2.25 1.00 5.48
N GLY A 20 1.90 -0.28 5.65
CA GLY A 20 1.72 -1.27 4.57
C GLY A 20 0.37 -1.20 3.84
N PHE A 21 -0.51 -0.27 4.22
CA PHE A 21 -1.82 -0.07 3.58
C PHE A 21 -1.72 0.90 2.40
N ASP A 22 -2.44 0.56 1.34
CA ASP A 22 -2.67 1.43 0.20
C ASP A 22 -4.13 1.25 -0.27
N GLY A 23 -4.93 2.31 -0.13
CA GLY A 23 -6.36 2.26 -0.45
C GLY A 23 -6.65 2.15 -1.94
N GLU A 24 -5.77 2.66 -2.80
CA GLU A 24 -5.92 2.55 -4.25
C GLU A 24 -5.62 1.13 -4.71
N ALA A 25 -4.50 0.56 -4.24
CA ALA A 25 -4.14 -0.83 -4.45
C ALA A 25 -5.28 -1.77 -4.05
N LEU A 26 -5.82 -1.60 -2.84
CA LEU A 26 -6.86 -2.47 -2.33
C LEU A 26 -8.19 -2.29 -3.09
N ARG A 27 -8.56 -1.06 -3.49
CA ARG A 27 -9.73 -0.82 -4.34
C ARG A 27 -9.59 -1.51 -5.69
N ARG A 28 -8.43 -1.44 -6.34
CA ARG A 28 -8.16 -2.13 -7.60
C ARG A 28 -8.17 -3.66 -7.44
N ALA A 29 -7.64 -4.17 -6.33
CA ALA A 29 -7.67 -5.59 -6.05
C ALA A 29 -9.12 -6.07 -5.87
N ARG A 30 -9.94 -5.29 -5.14
CA ARG A 30 -11.36 -5.61 -4.88
C ARG A 30 -12.19 -5.71 -6.16
N THR A 31 -11.91 -4.92 -7.19
CA THR A 31 -12.67 -4.98 -8.45
C THR A 31 -12.39 -6.24 -9.28
N ARG A 32 -11.21 -6.86 -9.11
CA ARG A 32 -10.79 -8.04 -9.90
C ARG A 32 -10.80 -9.35 -9.13
N HIS A 33 -10.66 -9.31 -7.81
CA HIS A 33 -10.45 -10.50 -6.99
C HIS A 33 -11.51 -10.63 -5.89
N PRO A 34 -12.41 -11.64 -5.98
CA PRO A 34 -13.48 -11.84 -4.99
C PRO A 34 -12.97 -12.18 -3.58
N GLN A 35 -11.72 -12.66 -3.45
CA GLN A 35 -11.01 -12.89 -2.19
C GLN A 35 -11.04 -11.65 -1.30
N VAL A 36 -10.81 -10.46 -1.86
CA VAL A 36 -10.82 -9.21 -1.10
C VAL A 36 -12.19 -9.00 -0.47
N ARG A 37 -13.27 -9.18 -1.23
CA ARG A 37 -14.63 -9.05 -0.71
C ARG A 37 -14.91 -10.06 0.41
N ARG A 38 -14.56 -11.34 0.22
CA ARG A 38 -14.79 -12.40 1.22
C ARG A 38 -14.06 -12.13 2.53
N VAL A 39 -12.78 -11.74 2.47
CA VAL A 39 -11.99 -11.40 3.66
C VAL A 39 -12.63 -10.22 4.39
N PHE A 40 -12.99 -9.15 3.68
CA PHE A 40 -13.57 -7.97 4.31
C PHE A 40 -14.99 -8.18 4.85
N GLU A 41 -15.81 -9.06 4.25
CA GLU A 41 -17.12 -9.44 4.81
C GLU A 41 -16.98 -10.15 6.18
N ARG A 42 -15.96 -11.01 6.33
CA ARG A 42 -15.64 -11.65 7.62
C ARG A 42 -15.13 -10.63 8.64
N ILE A 43 -14.26 -9.71 8.20
CA ILE A 43 -13.75 -8.63 9.04
C ILE A 43 -14.89 -7.73 9.52
N ASP A 44 -15.77 -7.31 8.62
CA ASP A 44 -16.89 -6.43 8.92
C ASP A 44 -17.85 -7.01 9.95
N THR A 45 -18.00 -8.34 9.99
CA THR A 45 -18.81 -9.01 11.02
C THR A 45 -18.33 -8.66 12.42
N VAL A 46 -17.00 -8.60 12.62
CA VAL A 46 -16.40 -8.27 13.91
C VAL A 46 -16.30 -6.77 14.13
N THR A 47 -16.01 -5.97 13.10
CA THR A 47 -15.93 -4.51 13.29
C THR A 47 -17.29 -3.89 13.55
N GLU A 48 -18.35 -4.42 12.94
CA GLU A 48 -19.74 -4.05 13.27
C GLU A 48 -20.06 -4.37 14.74
N GLU A 49 -19.65 -5.55 15.23
CA GLU A 49 -19.83 -5.95 16.63
C GLU A 49 -19.09 -5.01 17.61
N LEU A 50 -17.83 -4.69 17.31
CA LEU A 50 -16.95 -3.95 18.24
C LEU A 50 -17.11 -2.43 18.16
N TYR A 51 -17.42 -1.90 16.97
CA TYR A 51 -17.38 -0.46 16.69
C TYR A 51 -18.70 0.08 16.12
N SER A 52 -19.72 -0.77 15.93
CA SER A 52 -20.98 -0.42 15.24
C SER A 52 -20.74 0.19 13.85
N ARG A 53 -19.62 -0.17 13.22
CA ARG A 53 -19.15 0.34 11.93
C ARG A 53 -18.43 -0.76 11.16
N ARG A 54 -18.72 -0.84 9.86
CA ARG A 54 -17.99 -1.71 8.93
C ARG A 54 -16.73 -1.03 8.44
N VAL A 55 -15.59 -1.70 8.57
CA VAL A 55 -14.33 -1.13 8.06
C VAL A 55 -14.37 -1.01 6.54
N SER A 56 -15.05 -1.93 5.84
CA SER A 56 -15.17 -1.86 4.38
C SER A 56 -15.88 -0.60 3.89
N GLU A 57 -16.86 -0.08 4.63
CA GLU A 57 -17.54 1.18 4.31
C GLU A 57 -16.60 2.38 4.48
N LEU A 58 -15.69 2.32 5.46
CA LEU A 58 -14.66 3.34 5.65
C LEU A 58 -13.60 3.32 4.55
N LEU A 59 -13.19 2.13 4.09
CA LEU A 59 -12.12 1.98 3.11
C LEU A 59 -12.59 2.11 1.66
N PHE A 60 -13.84 1.71 1.37
CA PHE A 60 -14.37 1.59 0.00
C PHE A 60 -15.58 2.49 -0.27
N GLY A 61 -15.98 3.35 0.68
CA GLY A 61 -17.04 4.33 0.45
C GLY A 61 -16.68 5.39 -0.60
N ASP A 62 -17.66 6.21 -0.97
CA ASP A 62 -17.53 7.21 -2.05
C ASP A 62 -16.47 8.29 -1.78
N ARG A 63 -16.14 8.53 -0.50
CA ARG A 63 -15.02 9.39 -0.12
C ARG A 63 -13.74 8.55 -0.09
N LYS A 64 -12.73 8.93 -0.88
CA LYS A 64 -11.37 8.39 -0.74
C LYS A 64 -10.92 8.65 0.71
N ALA A 65 -10.84 7.61 1.53
CA ALA A 65 -10.25 7.74 2.85
C ALA A 65 -8.76 8.11 2.68
N ASP A 66 -8.38 9.27 3.20
CA ASP A 66 -6.97 9.61 3.38
C ASP A 66 -6.42 8.72 4.50
N LEU A 67 -5.21 8.19 4.31
CA LEU A 67 -4.53 7.42 5.34
C LEU A 67 -4.34 8.25 6.61
N ARG A 68 -4.06 9.56 6.49
CA ARG A 68 -3.93 10.45 7.66
C ARG A 68 -5.24 10.58 8.43
N ASP A 69 -6.34 10.79 7.72
CA ASP A 69 -7.67 10.87 8.35
C ASP A 69 -8.02 9.56 9.10
N LEU A 70 -7.68 8.41 8.53
CA LEU A 70 -7.85 7.11 9.19
C LEU A 70 -6.96 6.95 10.41
N LEU A 71 -5.70 7.39 10.36
CA LEU A 71 -4.76 7.28 11.48
C LEU A 71 -5.19 8.15 12.66
N ASP A 72 -5.70 9.35 12.38
CA ASP A 72 -6.09 10.31 13.42
C ASP A 72 -7.46 9.96 14.03
N SER A 73 -8.43 9.58 13.19
CA SER A 73 -9.83 9.41 13.61
C SER A 73 -10.18 7.97 13.98
N ASP A 74 -9.54 6.99 13.34
CA ASP A 74 -9.85 5.57 13.45
C ASP A 74 -8.59 4.68 13.46
N PRO A 75 -7.70 4.78 14.48
CA PRO A 75 -6.47 3.99 14.56
C PRO A 75 -6.70 2.48 14.38
N TRP A 76 -7.82 1.97 14.90
CA TRP A 76 -8.26 0.59 14.73
C TRP A 76 -8.48 0.21 13.26
N ALA A 77 -9.11 1.09 12.48
CA ALA A 77 -9.44 0.84 11.08
C ALA A 77 -8.16 0.76 10.23
N SER A 78 -7.15 1.60 10.52
CA SER A 78 -5.87 1.58 9.81
C SER A 78 -5.14 0.23 9.96
N GLN A 79 -5.08 -0.32 11.18
CA GLN A 79 -4.42 -1.61 11.42
C GLN A 79 -5.22 -2.78 10.86
N ILE A 80 -6.56 -2.75 10.98
CA ILE A 80 -7.42 -3.77 10.39
C ILE A 80 -7.37 -3.74 8.86
N ALA A 81 -7.19 -2.56 8.25
CA ALA A 81 -7.00 -2.43 6.81
C ALA A 81 -5.70 -3.09 6.32
N ILE A 82 -4.59 -2.92 7.06
CA ILE A 82 -3.30 -3.59 6.78
C ILE A 82 -3.46 -5.10 6.91
N TYR A 83 -4.06 -5.56 8.01
CA TYR A 83 -4.35 -6.97 8.28
C TYR A 83 -5.19 -7.59 7.16
N GLY A 84 -6.31 -6.96 6.80
CA GLY A 84 -7.22 -7.43 5.76
C GLY A 84 -6.59 -7.43 4.37
N ALA A 85 -5.80 -6.41 4.03
CA ALA A 85 -5.06 -6.36 2.77
C ALA A 85 -4.05 -7.51 2.66
N GLY A 86 -3.34 -7.82 3.75
CA GLY A 86 -2.38 -8.93 3.78
C GLY A 86 -3.05 -10.30 3.65
N LEU A 87 -4.16 -10.54 4.36
CA LEU A 87 -4.94 -11.78 4.20
C LEU A 87 -5.54 -11.92 2.80
N ALA A 88 -6.10 -10.84 2.24
CA ALA A 88 -6.64 -10.87 0.89
C ALA A 88 -5.55 -11.18 -0.14
N ALA A 89 -4.37 -10.57 -0.03
CA ALA A 89 -3.22 -10.90 -0.87
C ALA A 89 -2.82 -12.38 -0.75
N HIS A 90 -2.77 -12.91 0.48
CA HIS A 90 -2.47 -14.32 0.73
C HIS A 90 -3.52 -15.28 0.14
N GLU A 91 -4.82 -14.99 0.29
CA GLU A 91 -5.88 -15.78 -0.31
C GLU A 91 -5.84 -15.74 -1.85
N ILE A 92 -5.50 -14.58 -2.44
CA ILE A 92 -5.35 -14.46 -3.90
C ILE A 92 -4.20 -15.35 -4.38
N LEU A 93 -3.03 -15.22 -3.77
CA LEU A 93 -1.85 -16.04 -4.11
C LEU A 93 -2.17 -17.54 -3.99
N THR A 94 -2.78 -17.95 -2.88
CA THR A 94 -3.14 -19.35 -2.63
C THR A 94 -4.18 -19.88 -3.62
N ALA A 95 -5.15 -19.04 -4.03
CA ALA A 95 -6.13 -19.40 -5.05
C ALA A 95 -5.50 -19.60 -6.44
N HIS A 96 -4.30 -19.06 -6.68
CA HIS A 96 -3.50 -19.29 -7.88
C HIS A 96 -2.43 -20.39 -7.67
N GLY A 97 -2.59 -21.24 -6.67
CA GLY A 97 -1.70 -22.39 -6.40
C GLY A 97 -0.38 -22.01 -5.71
N ALA A 98 -0.17 -20.73 -5.37
CA ALA A 98 1.04 -20.32 -4.67
C ALA A 98 0.95 -20.68 -3.18
N ALA A 99 1.85 -21.54 -2.71
CA ALA A 99 1.90 -21.96 -1.31
C ALA A 99 3.25 -21.58 -0.67
N PRO A 100 3.28 -20.83 0.44
CA PRO A 100 4.52 -20.53 1.14
C PRO A 100 5.06 -21.74 1.91
N ASP A 101 6.39 -21.87 1.95
CA ASP A 101 7.09 -22.78 2.83
C ASP A 101 7.20 -22.20 4.25
N VAL A 102 7.32 -20.88 4.34
CA VAL A 102 7.39 -20.13 5.60
C VAL A 102 6.55 -18.86 5.51
N LEU A 103 5.89 -18.50 6.60
CA LEU A 103 5.24 -17.21 6.79
C LEU A 103 6.07 -16.37 7.75
N ALA A 104 6.15 -15.05 7.53
CA ALA A 104 6.73 -14.13 8.49
C ALA A 104 6.02 -12.78 8.43
N GLY A 105 5.95 -12.08 9.56
CA GLY A 105 5.27 -10.80 9.64
C GLY A 105 6.19 -9.70 10.18
N HIS A 106 6.00 -8.48 9.71
CA HIS A 106 6.66 -7.31 10.28
C HIS A 106 5.72 -6.63 11.27
N SER A 107 6.08 -6.59 12.57
CA SER A 107 5.27 -5.93 13.60
C SER A 107 3.83 -6.50 13.63
N LEU A 108 2.81 -5.66 13.38
CA LEU A 108 1.40 -6.04 13.19
C LEU A 108 1.24 -7.23 12.22
N GLY A 109 2.06 -7.32 11.17
CA GLY A 109 2.01 -8.39 10.20
C GLY A 109 2.25 -9.79 10.80
N GLU A 110 2.86 -9.92 11.99
CA GLU A 110 2.99 -11.23 12.65
C GLU A 110 1.62 -11.81 13.05
N ILE A 111 0.66 -10.96 13.41
CA ILE A 111 -0.72 -11.40 13.69
C ILE A 111 -1.33 -11.94 12.38
N THR A 112 -1.15 -11.22 11.27
CA THR A 112 -1.59 -11.67 9.93
C THR A 112 -0.94 -13.00 9.53
N ALA A 113 0.36 -13.17 9.79
CA ALA A 113 1.09 -14.40 9.50
C ALA A 113 0.57 -15.60 10.31
N LEU A 114 0.28 -15.41 11.60
CA LEU A 114 -0.30 -16.43 12.46
C LEU A 114 -1.71 -16.82 12.01
N VAL A 115 -2.55 -15.86 11.62
CA VAL A 115 -3.88 -16.14 11.07
C VAL A 115 -3.79 -16.87 9.73
N ALA A 116 -2.91 -16.44 8.82
CA ALA A 116 -2.65 -17.12 7.55
C ALA A 116 -2.13 -18.55 7.76
N ALA A 117 -1.38 -18.79 8.84
CA ALA A 117 -0.94 -20.12 9.25
C ALA A 117 -2.04 -20.96 9.92
N GLY A 118 -3.22 -20.40 10.16
CA GLY A 118 -4.35 -21.07 10.80
C GLY A 118 -4.33 -21.06 12.33
N ALA A 119 -3.45 -20.28 12.98
CA ALA A 119 -3.38 -20.21 14.44
C ALA A 119 -4.66 -19.65 15.07
N PHE A 120 -5.33 -18.75 14.35
CA PHE A 120 -6.56 -18.07 14.73
C PHE A 120 -7.45 -17.92 13.49
N SER A 121 -8.76 -17.79 13.70
CA SER A 121 -9.69 -17.43 12.62
C SER A 121 -9.42 -15.99 12.12
N VAL A 122 -9.99 -15.62 10.96
CA VAL A 122 -9.88 -14.23 10.46
C VAL A 122 -10.56 -13.27 11.44
N GLU A 123 -11.70 -13.68 11.99
CA GLU A 123 -12.49 -12.95 12.96
C GLU A 123 -11.72 -12.75 14.26
N ASP A 124 -11.05 -13.79 14.77
CA ASP A 124 -10.23 -13.69 15.98
C ASP A 124 -8.99 -12.82 15.74
N GLY A 125 -8.39 -12.88 14.55
CA GLY A 125 -7.34 -11.94 14.18
C GLY A 125 -7.80 -10.48 14.24
N VAL A 126 -9.03 -10.16 13.80
CA VAL A 126 -9.62 -8.82 13.97
C VAL A 126 -9.75 -8.47 15.45
N ARG A 127 -10.24 -9.39 16.28
CA ARG A 127 -10.36 -9.18 17.74
C ARG A 127 -9.00 -8.93 18.39
N ILE A 128 -7.95 -9.64 17.97
CA ILE A 128 -6.58 -9.43 18.44
C ILE A 128 -6.09 -8.03 18.05
N VAL A 129 -6.23 -7.64 16.78
CA VAL A 129 -5.79 -6.31 16.30
C VAL A 129 -6.58 -5.18 16.98
N ALA A 130 -7.90 -5.33 17.09
CA ALA A 130 -8.78 -4.39 17.78
C ALA A 130 -8.38 -4.24 19.25
N GLN A 131 -8.18 -5.34 19.96
CA GLN A 131 -7.76 -5.32 21.36
C GLN A 131 -6.37 -4.70 21.52
N ARG A 132 -5.43 -4.97 20.59
CA ARG A 132 -4.10 -4.35 20.57
C ARG A 132 -4.18 -2.83 20.56
N VAL A 133 -5.06 -2.25 19.75
CA VAL A 133 -5.30 -0.80 19.70
C VAL A 133 -5.95 -0.33 20.99
N ALA A 134 -7.02 -1.00 21.42
CA ALA A 134 -7.84 -0.56 22.53
C ALA A 134 -7.08 -0.52 23.87
N VAL A 135 -6.15 -1.46 24.12
CA VAL A 135 -5.32 -1.43 25.35
C VAL A 135 -4.31 -0.28 25.38
N ILE A 136 -3.88 0.22 24.21
CA ILE A 136 -2.99 1.38 24.12
C ILE A 136 -3.80 2.65 24.34
N GLU A 137 -4.95 2.79 23.68
CA GLU A 137 -5.83 3.97 23.80
C GLU A 137 -6.31 4.19 25.23
N ARG A 138 -6.52 3.11 26.00
CA ARG A 138 -6.88 3.21 27.44
C ARG A 138 -5.75 3.73 28.32
N GLN A 139 -4.51 3.72 27.85
CA GLN A 139 -3.38 4.21 28.64
C GLN A 139 -3.28 5.73 28.53
N SER A 140 -3.50 6.39 29.66
CA SER A 140 -3.32 7.83 29.76
C SER A 140 -1.83 8.19 29.70
N GLY A 141 -1.47 9.22 28.92
CA GLY A 141 -0.15 9.85 28.98
C GLY A 141 0.93 9.29 28.06
N ILE A 142 0.56 8.43 27.10
CA ILE A 142 1.50 7.98 26.06
C ILE A 142 1.50 8.99 24.91
N ASP A 143 2.26 10.06 25.07
CA ASP A 143 2.61 10.99 23.97
C ASP A 143 3.95 10.56 23.37
N GLY A 144 3.90 9.68 22.37
CA GLY A 144 5.08 9.13 21.75
C GLY A 144 4.93 8.97 20.26
N ARG A 145 6.07 8.97 19.58
CA ARG A 145 6.16 8.89 18.12
C ARG A 145 7.16 7.82 17.71
N MET A 146 7.37 7.69 16.40
CA MET A 146 8.39 6.82 15.83
C MET A 146 9.16 7.58 14.75
N VAL A 147 10.49 7.42 14.73
CA VAL A 147 11.38 8.07 13.77
C VAL A 147 12.30 7.02 13.16
N ALA A 148 12.28 6.88 11.84
CA ALA A 148 13.27 6.12 11.10
C ALA A 148 14.59 6.89 11.02
N LEU A 149 15.69 6.21 11.33
CA LEU A 149 17.04 6.74 11.22
C LEU A 149 17.81 5.95 10.15
N SER A 150 18.53 6.67 9.28
CA SER A 150 19.51 6.08 8.36
C SER A 150 20.81 5.73 9.10
N ALA A 151 20.71 4.79 10.04
CA ALA A 151 21.78 4.34 10.89
C ALA A 151 21.62 2.87 11.30
N SER A 152 22.76 2.21 11.57
CA SER A 152 22.82 0.84 12.08
C SER A 152 22.28 0.74 13.50
N ALA A 153 21.88 -0.47 13.91
CA ALA A 153 21.45 -0.75 15.28
C ALA A 153 22.50 -0.36 16.33
N GLU A 154 23.78 -0.58 16.05
CA GLU A 154 24.87 -0.19 16.94
C GLU A 154 24.99 1.34 17.06
N ARG A 155 24.96 2.05 15.93
CA ARG A 155 25.08 3.53 15.92
C ARG A 155 23.87 4.17 16.59
N THR A 156 22.67 3.66 16.32
CA THR A 156 21.45 4.10 16.98
C THR A 156 21.48 3.78 18.47
N GLY A 157 21.92 2.60 18.88
CA GLY A 157 22.09 2.25 20.30
C GLY A 157 22.97 3.25 21.05
N LYS A 158 24.14 3.60 20.49
CA LYS A 158 25.04 4.62 21.06
C LYS A 158 24.39 6.01 21.16
N LEU A 159 23.56 6.39 20.19
CA LEU A 159 22.81 7.65 20.23
C LEU A 159 21.77 7.64 21.37
N LEU A 160 21.08 6.53 21.56
CA LEU A 160 20.08 6.36 22.62
C LEU A 160 20.73 6.35 24.01
N GLU A 161 21.87 5.67 24.16
CA GLU A 161 22.68 5.67 25.39
C GLU A 161 23.16 7.08 25.77
N LEU A 162 23.50 7.92 24.78
CA LEU A 162 23.89 9.31 25.03
C LEU A 162 22.73 10.17 25.56
N ILE A 163 21.50 9.88 25.12
CA ILE A 163 20.30 10.60 25.56
C ILE A 163 19.82 10.13 26.94
N ASP A 164 20.08 8.86 27.27
CA ASP A 164 19.79 8.22 28.56
C ASP A 164 18.31 8.38 28.98
N GLU A 165 17.39 8.10 28.05
CA GLU A 165 15.94 8.11 28.29
C GLU A 165 15.39 6.67 28.34
N PRO A 166 14.90 6.18 29.50
CA PRO A 166 14.44 4.79 29.65
C PRO A 166 13.26 4.38 28.76
N LEU A 167 12.44 5.34 28.31
CA LEU A 167 11.30 5.09 27.44
C LEU A 167 11.65 5.18 25.94
N LEU A 168 12.90 5.47 25.61
CA LEU A 168 13.40 5.50 24.24
C LEU A 168 14.00 4.13 23.88
N ALA A 169 13.59 3.56 22.75
CA ALA A 169 14.10 2.27 22.30
C ALA A 169 14.27 2.20 20.79
N VAL A 170 15.18 1.33 20.34
CA VAL A 170 15.15 0.84 18.97
C VAL A 170 13.92 -0.05 18.84
N ALA A 171 12.94 0.41 18.09
CA ALA A 171 11.70 -0.31 17.82
C ALA A 171 11.86 -1.32 16.68
N THR A 172 12.70 -1.00 15.70
CA THR A 172 12.82 -1.82 14.48
C THR A 172 14.24 -1.76 13.91
N GLU A 173 14.74 -2.90 13.45
CA GLU A 173 16.00 -3.06 12.71
C GLU A 173 15.66 -3.59 11.30
N ASN A 174 15.44 -2.67 10.36
CA ASN A 174 14.95 -2.96 9.01
C ASN A 174 16.08 -3.28 8.03
N HIS A 175 17.23 -2.62 8.20
CA HIS A 175 18.42 -2.79 7.38
C HIS A 175 19.67 -2.53 8.24
N ASP A 176 20.86 -2.92 7.76
CA ASP A 176 22.13 -2.60 8.43
C ASP A 176 22.37 -1.10 8.60
N GLU A 177 21.65 -0.30 7.82
CA GLU A 177 21.74 1.16 7.79
C GLU A 177 20.36 1.81 7.99
N GLN A 178 19.37 1.06 8.48
CA GLN A 178 18.04 1.60 8.74
C GLN A 178 17.44 1.00 10.01
N THR A 179 17.21 1.87 10.98
CA THR A 179 16.52 1.56 12.24
C THR A 179 15.30 2.46 12.41
N VAL A 180 14.39 2.08 13.29
CA VAL A 180 13.30 2.94 13.75
C VAL A 180 13.42 3.06 15.26
N VAL A 181 13.38 4.27 15.77
CA VAL A 181 13.39 4.59 17.20
C VAL A 181 11.96 4.96 17.62
N SER A 182 11.55 4.50 18.80
CA SER A 182 10.26 4.85 19.38
C SER A 182 10.42 5.35 20.81
N GLY A 183 9.65 6.35 21.19
CA GLY A 183 9.67 6.94 22.53
C GLY A 183 8.87 8.24 22.62
N PRO A 184 9.01 8.97 23.73
CA PRO A 184 8.25 10.20 23.97
C PRO A 184 8.52 11.28 22.91
N ALA A 185 7.49 12.02 22.50
CA ALA A 185 7.56 12.97 21.39
C ALA A 185 8.67 14.03 21.57
N GLY A 186 8.76 14.63 22.75
CA GLY A 186 9.80 15.63 23.07
C GLY A 186 11.22 15.06 23.24
N VAL A 187 11.36 13.76 23.48
CA VAL A 187 12.67 13.08 23.46
C VAL A 187 13.11 12.86 22.02
N LEU A 188 12.18 12.46 21.14
CA LEU A 188 12.48 12.23 19.72
C LEU A 188 12.91 13.52 19.00
N ASP A 189 12.43 14.69 19.40
CA ASP A 189 12.96 15.97 18.87
C ASP A 189 14.47 16.11 19.13
N ARG A 190 14.95 15.68 20.31
CA ARG A 190 16.38 15.65 20.63
C ARG A 190 17.12 14.62 19.78
N VAL A 191 16.53 13.43 19.56
CA VAL A 191 17.09 12.39 18.69
C VAL A 191 17.29 12.95 17.28
N VAL A 192 16.28 13.57 16.69
CA VAL A 192 16.32 14.15 15.34
C VAL A 192 17.37 15.26 15.26
N ALA A 193 17.41 16.16 16.25
CA ALA A 193 18.39 17.25 16.28
C ALA A 193 19.83 16.72 16.33
N ILE A 194 20.12 15.75 17.20
CA ILE A 194 21.45 15.14 17.32
C ILE A 194 21.78 14.34 16.05
N ALA A 195 20.84 13.56 15.52
CA ALA A 195 21.01 12.82 14.27
C ALA A 195 21.41 13.76 13.11
N GLY A 196 20.73 14.91 12.99
CA GLY A 196 21.08 15.95 12.02
C GLY A 196 22.51 16.48 12.17
N GLN A 197 22.98 16.73 13.40
CA GLN A 197 24.38 17.13 13.65
C GLN A 197 25.40 16.04 13.29
N LEU A 198 24.99 14.77 13.34
CA LEU A 198 25.81 13.61 13.01
C LEU A 198 25.71 13.19 11.53
N GLY A 199 24.99 13.96 10.71
CA GLY A 199 24.73 13.62 9.31
C GLY A 199 23.90 12.34 9.12
N VAL A 200 23.09 11.98 10.12
CA VAL A 200 22.16 10.85 10.07
C VAL A 200 20.79 11.39 9.67
N ASN A 201 20.27 10.93 8.53
CA ASN A 201 18.92 11.27 8.10
C ASN A 201 17.88 10.67 9.07
N ALA A 202 16.85 11.46 9.38
CA ALA A 202 15.78 11.11 10.30
C ALA A 202 14.41 11.47 9.68
N ILE A 203 13.51 10.49 9.61
CA ILE A 203 12.18 10.63 9.01
C ILE A 203 11.13 10.18 10.02
N GLU A 204 10.16 11.02 10.31
CA GLU A 204 9.02 10.67 11.16
C GLU A 204 8.12 9.64 10.47
N ILE A 205 7.62 8.67 11.24
CA ILE A 205 6.75 7.61 10.73
C ILE A 205 5.30 7.93 11.10
N ASP A 206 4.43 7.98 10.09
CA ASP A 206 2.99 8.17 10.26
C ASP A 206 2.36 6.95 10.98
N THR A 207 2.22 7.06 12.29
CA THR A 207 1.68 6.00 13.15
C THR A 207 0.94 6.57 14.36
N PRO A 208 -0.17 5.95 14.80
CA PRO A 208 -0.97 6.49 15.89
C PRO A 208 -0.31 6.29 17.27
N PHE A 209 0.65 5.37 17.40
CA PHE A 209 1.24 5.00 18.69
C PHE A 209 2.74 4.73 18.58
N PRO A 210 3.51 4.96 19.67
CA PRO A 210 4.93 4.59 19.73
C PRO A 210 5.07 3.08 19.89
N PHE A 211 5.05 2.28 18.82
CA PHE A 211 5.16 0.82 18.95
C PHE A 211 6.58 0.34 19.30
N HIS A 212 6.66 -0.83 19.93
CA HIS A 212 7.93 -1.50 20.30
C HIS A 212 8.79 -0.64 21.23
N THR A 213 8.16 -0.12 22.28
CA THR A 213 8.77 0.77 23.28
C THR A 213 8.46 0.26 24.69
N PRO A 214 9.38 0.46 25.66
CA PRO A 214 9.11 0.22 27.06
C PRO A 214 7.83 0.92 27.59
N ALA A 215 7.44 2.06 27.00
CA ALA A 215 6.23 2.79 27.41
C ALA A 215 4.93 1.97 27.25
N LEU A 216 4.92 0.95 26.38
CA LEU A 216 3.75 0.09 26.16
C LEU A 216 3.74 -1.17 27.04
N ALA A 217 4.71 -1.37 27.92
CA ALA A 217 4.75 -2.53 28.82
C ALA A 217 3.46 -2.71 29.66
N PRO A 218 2.78 -1.65 30.16
CA PRO A 218 1.53 -1.79 30.89
C PRO A 218 0.37 -2.36 30.06
N ALA A 219 0.45 -2.32 28.73
CA ALA A 219 -0.57 -2.87 27.82
C ALA A 219 -0.60 -4.40 27.82
N ALA A 220 0.58 -5.01 27.98
CA ALA A 220 0.80 -6.41 27.68
C ALA A 220 -0.06 -7.37 28.53
N PRO A 221 -0.22 -7.19 29.86
CA PRO A 221 -1.00 -8.12 30.67
C PRO A 221 -2.48 -8.17 30.28
N GLU A 222 -3.10 -7.01 30.03
CA GLU A 222 -4.51 -6.92 29.64
C GLU A 222 -4.73 -7.52 28.25
N PHE A 223 -3.84 -7.22 27.30
CA PHE A 223 -3.86 -7.80 25.97
C PHE A 223 -3.73 -9.33 26.02
N ALA A 224 -2.72 -9.87 26.69
CA ALA A 224 -2.52 -11.31 26.81
C ALA A 224 -3.74 -11.99 27.46
N ALA A 225 -4.30 -11.40 28.52
CA ALA A 225 -5.50 -11.93 29.17
C ALA A 225 -6.73 -11.99 28.26
N TYR A 226 -6.85 -11.08 27.30
CA TYR A 226 -7.88 -11.13 26.28
C TYR A 226 -7.60 -12.22 25.24
N VAL A 227 -6.39 -12.26 24.67
CA VAL A 227 -6.04 -13.22 23.61
C VAL A 227 -6.10 -14.67 24.10
N ARG A 228 -5.77 -14.95 25.38
CA ARG A 228 -5.90 -16.30 25.97
C ARG A 228 -7.33 -16.86 25.94
N LYS A 229 -8.35 -16.02 25.73
CA LYS A 229 -9.76 -16.44 25.65
C LYS A 229 -10.16 -16.87 24.23
N LEU A 230 -9.33 -16.58 23.23
CA LEU A 230 -9.56 -16.97 21.84
C LEU A 230 -9.03 -18.38 21.61
N ASP A 231 -9.65 -19.09 20.68
CA ASP A 231 -9.26 -20.45 20.35
C ASP A 231 -7.96 -20.43 19.52
N GLN A 232 -6.86 -20.87 20.13
CA GLN A 232 -5.60 -21.11 19.44
C GLN A 232 -5.59 -22.50 18.80
N HIS A 233 -5.28 -22.55 17.51
CA HIS A 233 -5.18 -23.80 16.73
C HIS A 233 -3.75 -24.12 16.29
N PRO A 234 -3.44 -25.39 15.95
CA PRO A 234 -2.13 -25.76 15.41
C PRO A 234 -1.81 -25.03 14.09
N LEU A 235 -0.56 -24.62 13.94
CA LEU A 235 -0.07 -23.98 12.72
C LEU A 235 -0.03 -24.99 11.56
N ALA A 236 -0.71 -24.66 10.45
CA ALA A 236 -0.67 -25.41 9.21
C ALA A 236 0.61 -25.15 8.39
N ARG A 237 1.31 -24.04 8.67
CA ARG A 237 2.56 -23.64 8.03
C ARG A 237 3.53 -23.06 9.06
N PRO A 238 4.86 -23.26 8.91
CA PRO A 238 5.86 -22.63 9.75
C PRO A 238 5.74 -21.10 9.73
N VAL A 239 5.76 -20.48 10.91
CA VAL A 239 5.79 -19.02 11.06
C VAL A 239 7.09 -18.62 11.73
N TYR A 240 7.90 -17.81 11.05
CA TYR A 240 9.12 -17.22 11.61
C TYR A 240 8.82 -15.85 12.20
N SER A 241 9.19 -15.62 13.46
CA SER A 241 8.99 -14.34 14.16
C SER A 241 10.26 -13.49 14.10
N PRO A 242 10.23 -12.32 13.44
CA PRO A 242 11.31 -11.34 13.55
C PRO A 242 11.50 -10.76 14.95
N ILE A 243 10.48 -10.81 15.82
CA ILE A 243 10.57 -10.32 17.21
C ILE A 243 11.28 -11.35 18.11
N LEU A 244 10.91 -12.63 17.97
CA LEU A 244 11.50 -13.72 18.77
C LEU A 244 12.82 -14.25 18.20
N GLN A 245 13.08 -14.01 16.92
CA GLN A 245 14.23 -14.56 16.15
C GLN A 245 14.25 -16.09 16.13
N ARG A 246 13.06 -16.69 16.02
CA ARG A 246 12.85 -18.14 15.86
C ARG A 246 11.50 -18.41 15.21
N TYR A 247 11.29 -19.67 14.84
CA TYR A 247 9.96 -20.15 14.49
C TYR A 247 9.08 -20.26 15.74
N TYR A 248 7.78 -20.03 15.57
CA TYR A 248 6.78 -20.42 16.55
C TYR A 248 6.71 -21.95 16.64
N GLU A 249 6.52 -22.46 17.86
CA GLU A 249 6.47 -23.89 18.16
C GLU A 249 5.05 -24.30 18.61
N PRO A 250 4.62 -25.57 18.41
CA PRO A 250 3.27 -26.01 18.77
C PRO A 250 2.85 -25.80 20.23
N GLY A 251 3.81 -25.69 21.15
CA GLY A 251 3.57 -25.48 22.58
C GLY A 251 3.61 -24.00 23.02
N ASP A 252 3.85 -23.07 22.10
CA ASP A 252 3.92 -21.65 22.41
C ASP A 252 2.56 -21.11 22.88
N ALA A 253 2.57 -20.37 23.99
CA ALA A 253 1.43 -19.58 24.42
C ALA A 253 1.40 -18.28 23.59
N LEU A 254 0.71 -18.29 22.43
CA LEU A 254 0.74 -17.17 21.48
C LEU A 254 0.24 -15.87 22.10
N ALA A 255 -0.70 -15.93 23.03
CA ALA A 255 -1.18 -14.76 23.75
C ALA A 255 -0.07 -14.01 24.52
N ASP A 256 0.86 -14.75 25.11
CA ASP A 256 1.96 -14.18 25.90
C ASP A 256 3.03 -13.61 24.97
N LEU A 257 3.37 -14.36 23.91
CA LEU A 257 4.37 -13.94 22.91
C LEU A 257 3.90 -12.71 22.13
N LEU A 258 2.63 -12.66 21.71
CA LEU A 258 2.06 -11.48 21.06
C LEU A 258 2.03 -10.26 22.00
N ALA A 259 1.93 -10.47 23.32
CA ALA A 259 2.06 -9.38 24.30
C ALA A 259 3.50 -8.83 24.37
N GLU A 260 4.51 -9.64 24.08
CA GLU A 260 5.89 -9.14 24.01
C GLU A 260 6.10 -8.17 22.84
N HIS A 261 5.25 -8.21 21.81
CA HIS A 261 5.29 -7.29 20.65
C HIS A 261 5.06 -5.83 21.03
N PHE A 262 4.58 -5.52 22.24
CA PHE A 262 4.44 -4.12 22.66
C PHE A 262 5.80 -3.47 22.93
N THR A 263 6.79 -4.26 23.36
CA THR A 263 8.05 -3.73 23.92
C THR A 263 9.31 -4.24 23.21
N ARG A 264 9.25 -5.43 22.61
CA ARG A 264 10.42 -6.04 21.96
C ARG A 264 10.64 -5.46 20.56
N PRO A 265 11.89 -5.27 20.13
CA PRO A 265 12.20 -4.77 18.79
C PRO A 265 11.87 -5.79 17.70
N VAL A 266 11.45 -5.30 16.54
CA VAL A 266 11.31 -6.10 15.31
C VAL A 266 12.66 -6.18 14.60
N ARG A 267 13.30 -7.36 14.60
CA ARG A 267 14.61 -7.58 13.98
C ARG A 267 14.46 -8.16 12.57
N PHE A 268 13.89 -7.36 11.66
CA PHE A 268 13.54 -7.79 10.30
C PHE A 268 14.77 -8.13 9.45
N ALA A 269 15.84 -7.33 9.50
CA ALA A 269 17.05 -7.60 8.73
C ALA A 269 17.67 -8.96 9.06
N ALA A 270 17.73 -9.29 10.36
CA ALA A 270 18.23 -10.57 10.84
C ALA A 270 17.31 -11.73 10.43
N ALA A 271 15.98 -11.53 10.47
CA ALA A 271 15.00 -12.51 10.02
C ALA A 271 15.18 -12.88 8.54
N VAL A 272 15.32 -11.89 7.65
CA VAL A 272 15.53 -12.11 6.21
C VAL A 272 16.81 -12.90 5.96
N ARG A 273 17.91 -12.56 6.65
CA ARG A 273 19.17 -13.29 6.54
C ARG A 273 19.04 -14.74 6.99
N GLN A 274 18.41 -14.96 8.15
CA GLN A 274 18.21 -16.30 8.67
C GLN A 274 17.38 -17.15 7.72
N LEU A 275 16.26 -16.61 7.21
CA LEU A 275 15.42 -17.32 6.23
C LEU A 275 16.21 -17.65 4.96
N ARG A 276 16.98 -16.70 4.42
CA ARG A 276 17.85 -16.94 3.27
C ARG A 276 18.89 -18.02 3.55
N ASP A 277 19.55 -17.96 4.71
CA ASP A 277 20.60 -18.91 5.09
C ASP A 277 20.02 -20.33 5.31
N THR A 278 18.72 -20.44 5.57
CA THR A 278 17.97 -21.71 5.59
C THR A 278 17.42 -22.15 4.23
N GLY A 279 17.71 -21.43 3.15
CA GLY A 279 17.37 -21.79 1.78
C GLY A 279 16.24 -21.00 1.12
N VAL A 280 15.62 -20.05 1.83
CA VAL A 280 14.58 -19.18 1.22
C VAL A 280 15.21 -18.29 0.14
N SER A 281 14.68 -18.41 -1.07
CA SER A 281 15.18 -17.71 -2.26
C SER A 281 14.12 -16.83 -2.92
N VAL A 282 12.84 -16.97 -2.54
CA VAL A 282 11.73 -16.15 -3.04
C VAL A 282 10.98 -15.59 -1.84
N PHE A 283 10.91 -14.26 -1.73
CA PHE A 283 10.14 -13.56 -0.72
C PHE A 283 8.99 -12.84 -1.40
N VAL A 284 7.76 -13.10 -0.97
CA VAL A 284 6.56 -12.47 -1.51
C VAL A 284 5.93 -11.60 -0.44
N GLU A 285 5.86 -10.28 -0.65
CA GLU A 285 5.11 -9.37 0.24
C GLU A 285 3.62 -9.47 -0.07
N ALA A 286 2.88 -10.12 0.82
CA ALA A 286 1.43 -10.23 0.81
C ALA A 286 0.85 -8.96 1.48
N GLY A 287 0.63 -7.91 0.69
CA GLY A 287 0.10 -6.63 1.17
C GLY A 287 -0.08 -5.59 0.08
N GLY A 288 -0.48 -4.38 0.49
CA GLY A 288 -0.86 -3.26 -0.38
C GLY A 288 0.30 -2.48 -1.00
N ARG A 289 1.51 -2.62 -0.48
CA ARG A 289 2.71 -1.89 -0.91
C ARG A 289 3.86 -2.86 -1.21
N ALA A 290 5.02 -2.30 -1.55
CA ALA A 290 6.26 -3.02 -1.84
C ALA A 290 7.36 -2.71 -0.81
N ALA A 291 6.99 -2.35 0.42
CA ALA A 291 7.93 -1.85 1.41
C ALA A 291 8.88 -2.95 1.91
N LEU A 292 8.35 -4.11 2.24
CA LEU A 292 9.15 -5.27 2.65
C LEU A 292 9.94 -5.85 1.48
N ALA A 293 9.34 -5.91 0.28
CA ALA A 293 10.01 -6.38 -0.93
C ALA A 293 11.24 -5.51 -1.25
N LYS A 294 11.11 -4.17 -1.18
CA LYS A 294 12.24 -3.24 -1.32
C LYS A 294 13.31 -3.45 -0.24
N LEU A 295 12.92 -3.69 1.01
CA LEU A 295 13.84 -3.99 2.10
C LEU A 295 14.61 -5.29 1.87
N VAL A 296 13.93 -6.37 1.50
CA VAL A 296 14.54 -7.66 1.16
C VAL A 296 15.51 -7.50 0.00
N GLY A 297 15.12 -6.80 -1.07
CA GLY A 297 15.98 -6.54 -2.23
C GLY A 297 17.29 -5.84 -1.84
N ARG A 298 17.23 -4.84 -0.95
CA ARG A 298 18.44 -4.18 -0.43
C ARG A 298 19.31 -5.12 0.42
N LEU A 299 18.70 -5.87 1.35
CA LEU A 299 19.40 -6.81 2.24
C LEU A 299 20.07 -7.98 1.50
N THR A 300 19.57 -8.30 0.31
CA THR A 300 19.99 -9.47 -0.47
C THR A 300 20.63 -9.07 -1.79
N SER A 301 21.03 -7.81 -1.94
CA SER A 301 21.73 -7.31 -3.13
C SER A 301 22.95 -8.19 -3.46
N GLY A 302 23.03 -8.65 -4.71
CA GLY A 302 24.07 -9.57 -5.19
C GLY A 302 23.85 -11.05 -4.87
N ALA A 303 22.78 -11.42 -4.14
CA ALA A 303 22.37 -12.81 -3.93
C ALA A 303 21.26 -13.22 -4.93
N PRO A 304 21.12 -14.51 -5.26
CA PRO A 304 20.07 -15.01 -6.15
C PRO A 304 18.71 -15.11 -5.40
N VAL A 305 18.25 -13.98 -4.84
CA VAL A 305 17.01 -13.86 -4.10
C VAL A 305 16.02 -12.99 -4.87
N ARG A 306 14.76 -13.42 -4.96
CA ARG A 306 13.67 -12.64 -5.56
C ARG A 306 12.81 -12.03 -4.44
N ALA A 307 12.48 -10.75 -4.57
CA ALA A 307 11.57 -10.05 -3.66
C ALA A 307 10.39 -9.47 -4.47
N LEU A 308 9.18 -9.97 -4.21
CA LEU A 308 8.02 -9.78 -5.07
C LEU A 308 6.87 -9.14 -4.29
N PRO A 309 6.41 -7.93 -4.66
CA PRO A 309 5.22 -7.34 -4.06
C PRO A 309 3.93 -7.89 -4.69
N THR A 310 2.84 -7.93 -3.92
CA THR A 310 1.57 -8.50 -4.42
C THR A 310 0.60 -7.43 -4.90
N LEU A 311 0.01 -6.63 -4.00
CA LEU A 311 -1.02 -5.66 -4.38
C LEU A 311 -0.46 -4.26 -4.63
N ALA A 312 0.85 -4.05 -4.52
CA ALA A 312 1.46 -2.76 -4.81
C ALA A 312 1.09 -2.27 -6.22
N VAL A 313 0.79 -0.98 -6.36
CA VAL A 313 0.58 -0.35 -7.67
C VAL A 313 1.93 0.11 -8.21
N LEU A 314 2.38 -0.52 -9.30
CA LEU A 314 3.62 -0.20 -10.02
C LEU A 314 3.28 0.06 -11.49
N GLY A 315 3.76 1.18 -12.05
CA GLY A 315 3.44 1.55 -13.44
C GLY A 315 1.93 1.61 -13.73
N GLY A 316 1.13 2.02 -12.74
CA GLY A 316 -0.33 2.09 -12.86
C GLY A 316 -1.06 0.74 -12.87
N ARG A 317 -0.41 -0.39 -12.54
CA ARG A 317 -1.05 -1.72 -12.44
C ARG A 317 -0.67 -2.39 -11.12
N LEU A 318 -1.48 -3.36 -10.68
CA LEU A 318 -1.10 -4.19 -9.52
C LEU A 318 0.09 -5.07 -9.91
N ALA A 319 1.08 -5.21 -9.03
CA ALA A 319 2.23 -6.09 -9.22
C ALA A 319 1.87 -7.58 -9.26
N LEU A 320 0.64 -7.93 -8.87
CA LEU A 320 0.15 -9.31 -8.76
C LEU A 320 0.40 -10.14 -10.01
N ASP A 321 0.09 -9.62 -11.20
CA ASP A 321 0.26 -10.37 -12.46
C ASP A 321 1.73 -10.78 -12.65
N GLN A 322 2.65 -9.82 -12.50
CA GLN A 322 4.09 -10.06 -12.60
C GLN A 322 4.61 -11.03 -11.51
N THR A 323 4.09 -10.89 -10.29
CA THR A 323 4.42 -11.79 -9.18
C THR A 323 3.96 -13.22 -9.47
N LEU A 324 2.72 -13.41 -9.94
CA LEU A 324 2.21 -14.73 -10.31
C LEU A 324 2.98 -15.35 -11.47
N ASP A 325 3.33 -14.56 -12.49
CA ASP A 325 4.16 -15.05 -13.62
C ASP A 325 5.54 -15.50 -13.15
N THR A 326 6.19 -14.70 -12.28
CA THR A 326 7.48 -15.06 -11.69
C THR A 326 7.40 -16.32 -10.84
N LEU A 327 6.30 -16.52 -10.10
CA LEU A 327 6.07 -17.74 -9.31
C LEU A 327 5.81 -18.94 -10.22
N ARG A 328 5.03 -18.80 -11.29
CA ARG A 328 4.77 -19.86 -12.28
C ARG A 328 6.04 -20.30 -12.99
N GLU A 329 6.86 -19.35 -13.44
CA GLU A 329 8.17 -19.63 -14.05
C GLU A 329 9.10 -20.40 -13.11
N ALA A 330 8.97 -20.18 -11.80
CA ALA A 330 9.72 -20.90 -10.77
C ALA A 330 9.06 -22.25 -10.36
N GLY A 331 7.91 -22.59 -10.91
CA GLY A 331 7.12 -23.78 -10.51
C GLY A 331 6.51 -23.66 -9.11
N LEU A 332 6.31 -22.44 -8.62
CA LEU A 332 5.81 -22.09 -7.28
C LEU A 332 4.34 -21.65 -7.26
N ALA A 333 3.69 -21.60 -8.42
CA ALA A 333 2.27 -21.30 -8.58
C ALA A 333 1.72 -22.07 -9.78
N ASP A 334 0.42 -22.32 -9.79
CA ASP A 334 -0.21 -23.02 -10.90
C ASP A 334 -0.25 -22.09 -12.13
N HIS A 335 0.12 -22.64 -13.29
CA HIS A 335 -0.27 -22.02 -14.55
C HIS A 335 -1.80 -21.98 -14.55
N ASP A 336 -2.40 -20.82 -14.78
CA ASP A 336 -3.84 -20.65 -14.68
C ASP A 336 -4.58 -21.66 -15.57
N HIS A 337 -5.25 -22.64 -14.96
CA HIS A 337 -6.08 -23.63 -15.65
C HIS A 337 -7.56 -23.44 -15.25
N GLY A 338 -7.98 -22.21 -14.97
CA GLY A 338 -9.40 -21.90 -14.82
C GLY A 338 -10.07 -22.52 -13.58
N GLY A 339 -9.32 -22.90 -12.54
CA GLY A 339 -9.85 -23.66 -11.39
C GLY A 339 -11.07 -23.04 -10.70
N GLY A 340 -11.09 -21.71 -10.51
CA GLY A 340 -12.25 -21.03 -9.93
C GLY A 340 -13.45 -20.89 -10.88
N LEU A 341 -13.20 -20.84 -12.19
CA LEU A 341 -14.24 -20.83 -13.23
C LEU A 341 -14.80 -22.23 -13.48
N ALA A 342 -13.95 -23.26 -13.36
CA ALA A 342 -14.31 -24.67 -13.51
C ALA A 342 -15.32 -25.07 -12.44
N GLU A 343 -15.05 -24.71 -11.18
CA GLU A 343 -15.92 -25.03 -10.05
C GLU A 343 -17.29 -24.33 -10.17
N LEU A 344 -17.33 -23.13 -10.74
CA LEU A 344 -18.57 -22.36 -10.92
C LEU A 344 -19.39 -22.80 -12.15
N LEU A 345 -18.73 -23.02 -13.30
CA LEU A 345 -19.39 -23.28 -14.57
C LEU A 345 -19.61 -24.76 -14.85
N ALA A 346 -18.74 -25.62 -14.31
CA ALA A 346 -18.68 -27.03 -14.65
C ALA A 346 -18.13 -27.91 -13.50
N PRO A 347 -18.74 -27.88 -12.30
CA PRO A 347 -18.21 -28.56 -11.10
C PRO A 347 -18.08 -30.08 -11.23
N ALA A 348 -18.77 -30.70 -12.19
CA ALA A 348 -18.69 -32.13 -12.47
C ALA A 348 -17.66 -32.49 -13.55
N VAL A 349 -16.97 -31.50 -14.13
CA VAL A 349 -15.98 -31.71 -15.19
C VAL A 349 -14.58 -31.78 -14.56
N PRO A 350 -13.77 -32.82 -14.88
CA PRO A 350 -12.39 -32.89 -14.42
C PRO A 350 -11.59 -31.64 -14.80
N ALA A 351 -10.74 -31.17 -13.90
CA ALA A 351 -9.99 -29.92 -14.07
C ALA A 351 -9.17 -29.91 -15.37
N GLU A 352 -8.55 -31.03 -15.75
CA GLU A 352 -7.80 -31.12 -17.01
C GLU A 352 -8.68 -30.93 -18.27
N VAL A 353 -9.94 -31.40 -18.22
CA VAL A 353 -10.88 -31.28 -19.34
C VAL A 353 -11.42 -29.85 -19.42
N PHE A 354 -11.72 -29.24 -18.28
CA PHE A 354 -12.13 -27.84 -18.25
C PHE A 354 -11.02 -26.91 -18.73
N ALA A 355 -9.78 -27.17 -18.33
CA ALA A 355 -8.62 -26.39 -18.75
C ALA A 355 -8.40 -26.46 -20.27
N ALA A 356 -8.49 -27.65 -20.87
CA ALA A 356 -8.40 -27.82 -22.32
C ALA A 356 -9.54 -27.08 -23.04
N TYR A 357 -10.77 -27.22 -22.55
CA TYR A 357 -11.92 -26.47 -23.08
C TYR A 357 -11.71 -24.95 -22.98
N TRP A 358 -11.27 -24.46 -21.83
CA TRP A 358 -11.07 -23.04 -21.59
C TRP A 358 -9.96 -22.46 -22.46
N SER A 359 -8.87 -23.20 -22.67
CA SER A 359 -7.80 -22.82 -23.58
C SER A 359 -8.26 -22.71 -25.04
N GLU A 360 -9.20 -23.54 -25.48
CA GLU A 360 -9.68 -23.55 -26.87
C GLU A 360 -10.86 -22.61 -27.12
N ARG A 361 -11.72 -22.42 -26.10
CA ARG A 361 -13.05 -21.81 -26.26
C ARG A 361 -13.30 -20.63 -25.32
N GLY A 362 -12.38 -20.33 -24.39
CA GLY A 362 -12.57 -19.32 -23.35
C GLY A 362 -12.94 -17.94 -23.89
N GLU A 363 -12.26 -17.46 -24.94
CA GLU A 363 -12.57 -16.17 -25.56
C GLU A 363 -13.98 -16.09 -26.13
N MET A 364 -14.43 -17.15 -26.82
CA MET A 364 -15.79 -17.24 -27.35
C MET A 364 -16.84 -17.23 -26.22
N VAL A 365 -16.55 -17.93 -25.12
CA VAL A 365 -17.43 -17.95 -23.93
C VAL A 365 -17.51 -16.56 -23.30
N LEU A 366 -16.38 -15.86 -23.17
CA LEU A 366 -16.34 -14.50 -22.63
C LEU A 366 -17.12 -13.52 -23.49
N GLU A 367 -17.04 -13.65 -24.81
CA GLU A 367 -17.77 -12.80 -25.75
C GLU A 367 -19.30 -13.00 -25.64
N LEU A 368 -19.74 -14.26 -25.50
CA LEU A 368 -21.15 -14.59 -25.24
C LEU A 368 -21.64 -14.03 -23.90
N VAL A 369 -20.87 -14.21 -22.82
CA VAL A 369 -21.23 -13.70 -21.50
C VAL A 369 -21.33 -12.17 -21.50
N ARG A 370 -20.40 -11.47 -22.16
CA ARG A 370 -20.46 -10.01 -22.33
C ARG A 370 -21.73 -9.59 -23.08
N GLY A 371 -22.06 -10.28 -24.17
CA GLY A 371 -23.28 -10.02 -24.95
C GLY A 371 -24.55 -10.18 -24.14
N GLU A 372 -24.67 -11.28 -23.39
CA GLU A 372 -25.81 -11.55 -22.51
C GLU A 372 -25.92 -10.53 -21.36
N LEU A 373 -24.79 -10.16 -20.75
CA LEU A 373 -24.77 -9.17 -19.68
C LEU A 373 -25.19 -7.77 -20.19
N ASP A 374 -24.74 -7.40 -21.39
CA ASP A 374 -25.16 -6.14 -22.02
C ASP A 374 -26.64 -6.15 -22.38
N ALA A 375 -27.17 -7.28 -22.87
CA ALA A 375 -28.59 -7.44 -23.14
C ALA A 375 -29.41 -7.35 -21.84
N PHE A 376 -28.97 -8.04 -20.79
CA PHE A 376 -29.59 -8.00 -19.46
C PHE A 376 -29.60 -6.59 -18.88
N ARG A 377 -28.48 -5.88 -18.94
CA ARG A 377 -28.37 -4.49 -18.47
C ARG A 377 -29.33 -3.58 -19.23
N LYS A 378 -29.37 -3.65 -20.56
CA LYS A 378 -30.30 -2.86 -21.38
C LYS A 378 -31.77 -3.16 -21.03
N ALA A 379 -32.11 -4.42 -20.80
CA ALA A 379 -33.46 -4.81 -20.40
C ALA A 379 -33.81 -4.33 -18.98
N HIS A 380 -32.87 -4.41 -18.04
CA HIS A 380 -33.02 -3.89 -16.68
C HIS A 380 -33.21 -2.37 -16.67
N ASP A 381 -32.38 -1.64 -17.41
CA ASP A 381 -32.45 -0.19 -17.53
C ASP A 381 -33.75 0.26 -18.22
N ALA A 382 -34.22 -0.48 -19.23
CA ALA A 382 -35.51 -0.23 -19.88
C ALA A 382 -36.70 -0.48 -18.94
N ALA A 383 -36.65 -1.54 -18.11
CA ALA A 383 -37.67 -1.84 -17.12
C ALA A 383 -37.67 -0.82 -15.96
N ALA A 384 -36.51 -0.25 -15.61
CA ALA A 384 -36.39 0.84 -14.64
C ALA A 384 -36.87 2.20 -15.20
N ALA A 385 -36.98 2.33 -16.52
CA ALA A 385 -37.39 3.55 -17.21
C ALA A 385 -38.89 3.59 -17.59
N GLU A 386 -39.69 2.55 -17.31
CA GLU A 386 -41.14 2.60 -17.52
C GLU A 386 -41.83 3.49 -16.46
N PRO A 387 -42.60 4.53 -16.84
CA PRO A 387 -43.34 5.35 -15.88
C PRO A 387 -44.58 4.61 -15.37
N ALA A 388 -44.85 4.77 -14.07
CA ALA A 388 -46.08 4.32 -13.41
C ALA A 388 -47.33 4.77 -14.18
N THR A 389 -48.18 3.80 -14.53
CA THR A 389 -49.49 3.97 -15.17
C THR A 389 -50.42 4.89 -14.35
N ALA A 390 -50.93 5.94 -14.99
CA ALA A 390 -52.00 6.81 -14.48
C ALA A 390 -53.39 6.19 -14.70
N SER A 391 -54.28 6.35 -13.70
CA SER A 391 -55.73 6.11 -13.79
C SER A 391 -56.46 7.16 -14.65
N PRO A 392 -57.63 6.87 -15.24
CA PRO A 392 -58.31 7.76 -16.19
C PRO A 392 -59.44 8.59 -15.56
N GLU A 393 -59.54 9.89 -15.88
CA GLU A 393 -60.82 10.62 -15.85
C GLU A 393 -60.85 11.87 -16.76
N ALA A 394 -61.74 11.81 -17.78
CA ALA A 394 -62.61 12.80 -18.47
C ALA A 394 -62.18 14.24 -18.90
N PRO A 395 -62.86 14.88 -19.90
CA PRO A 395 -62.20 15.67 -20.96
C PRO A 395 -62.46 17.20 -21.03
N ALA A 396 -61.49 17.91 -21.68
CA ALA A 396 -61.53 19.07 -22.62
C ALA A 396 -62.23 20.40 -22.22
N PRO A 397 -61.77 21.61 -22.66
CA PRO A 397 -61.42 21.95 -24.07
C PRO A 397 -60.15 22.82 -24.32
N ALA A 398 -59.80 22.94 -25.61
CA ALA A 398 -58.59 23.53 -26.23
C ALA A 398 -58.75 25.04 -26.60
N PRO A 399 -57.96 25.68 -27.50
CA PRO A 399 -56.56 25.48 -27.97
C PRO A 399 -55.72 26.80 -28.03
N ALA A 400 -54.40 26.75 -28.33
CA ALA A 400 -53.74 27.66 -29.30
C ALA A 400 -52.21 27.44 -29.48
N ALA A 401 -51.84 27.06 -30.71
CA ALA A 401 -50.80 27.58 -31.60
C ALA A 401 -49.28 27.58 -31.27
N ALA A 402 -48.55 26.97 -32.25
CA ALA A 402 -47.36 27.48 -32.97
C ALA A 402 -45.92 27.07 -32.56
N GLN A 403 -45.44 26.03 -33.27
CA GLN A 403 -44.26 25.98 -34.18
C GLN A 403 -42.79 26.13 -33.71
N PRO A 404 -41.82 25.55 -34.47
CA PRO A 404 -40.54 25.01 -33.99
C PRO A 404 -39.28 25.74 -34.55
N ALA A 405 -38.07 25.39 -34.10
CA ALA A 405 -36.84 25.39 -34.93
C ALA A 405 -35.61 24.76 -34.23
N ASP A 406 -35.07 23.74 -34.89
CA ASP A 406 -33.69 23.33 -35.19
C ASP A 406 -32.46 23.83 -34.39
N GLY A 407 -31.48 22.91 -34.26
CA GLY A 407 -30.05 23.25 -34.22
C GLY A 407 -29.14 22.16 -33.64
N ALA A 408 -28.65 21.25 -34.49
CA ALA A 408 -27.55 20.32 -34.19
C ALA A 408 -26.16 21.01 -34.33
N PRO A 409 -25.07 20.42 -33.79
CA PRO A 409 -23.83 21.12 -33.42
C PRO A 409 -22.74 21.09 -34.53
N ALA A 410 -21.75 21.99 -34.42
CA ALA A 410 -20.56 22.00 -35.25
C ALA A 410 -19.26 21.99 -34.42
N ALA A 411 -18.26 21.37 -35.01
CA ALA A 411 -17.04 20.82 -34.43
C ALA A 411 -15.89 21.82 -34.22
N ALA A 412 -14.84 21.31 -33.58
CA ALA A 412 -13.56 21.91 -33.29
C ALA A 412 -12.65 22.10 -34.53
N GLU A 413 -11.71 23.05 -34.42
CA GLU A 413 -10.40 23.03 -35.09
C GLU A 413 -9.29 23.56 -34.15
N PRO A 414 -8.03 23.10 -34.28
CA PRO A 414 -6.89 23.53 -33.47
C PRO A 414 -6.03 24.61 -34.16
N THR A 415 -5.36 25.46 -33.39
CA THR A 415 -4.36 26.41 -33.90
C THR A 415 -2.99 26.24 -33.25
N ASP A 416 -1.98 26.17 -34.11
CA ASP A 416 -0.55 26.12 -33.84
C ASP A 416 -0.04 27.47 -33.31
N GLY A 417 0.74 27.42 -32.23
CA GLY A 417 1.54 28.50 -31.69
C GLY A 417 2.61 27.83 -30.85
N ALA A 418 3.88 28.26 -30.97
CA ALA A 418 5.07 27.63 -30.41
C ALA A 418 4.92 27.34 -28.90
N SER A 419 4.29 26.21 -28.62
CA SER A 419 4.03 25.65 -27.31
C SER A 419 5.30 24.92 -26.91
N TYR A 420 5.85 25.27 -25.75
CA TYR A 420 6.88 24.43 -25.16
C TYR A 420 6.26 23.04 -24.95
N ASP A 421 6.83 22.04 -25.59
CA ASP A 421 6.39 20.67 -25.42
C ASP A 421 6.66 20.24 -23.98
N ARG A 422 5.58 20.05 -23.21
CA ARG A 422 5.63 19.62 -21.81
C ARG A 422 6.47 18.35 -21.66
N SER A 423 6.37 17.41 -22.59
CA SER A 423 7.12 16.14 -22.53
C SER A 423 8.61 16.38 -22.60
N ARG A 424 9.05 17.26 -23.50
CA ARG A 424 10.46 17.62 -23.65
C ARG A 424 10.98 18.40 -22.45
N LEU A 425 10.18 19.34 -21.92
CA LEU A 425 10.55 20.09 -20.73
C LEU A 425 10.66 19.18 -19.51
N PHE A 426 9.74 18.22 -19.38
CA PHE A 426 9.79 17.21 -18.34
C PHE A 426 11.12 16.44 -18.39
N ASP A 427 11.52 15.93 -19.56
CA ASP A 427 12.77 15.19 -19.73
C ASP A 427 14.01 16.02 -19.39
N GLU A 428 14.04 17.30 -19.77
CA GLU A 428 15.16 18.19 -19.45
C GLU A 428 15.27 18.47 -17.96
N LEU A 429 14.14 18.73 -17.30
CA LEU A 429 14.10 18.94 -15.84
C LEU A 429 14.42 17.64 -15.10
N ARG A 430 13.95 16.49 -15.61
CA ARG A 430 14.19 15.15 -15.08
C ARG A 430 15.69 14.85 -15.03
N ALA A 431 16.39 15.07 -16.14
CA ALA A 431 17.84 14.92 -16.21
C ALA A 431 18.57 15.87 -15.24
N LEU A 432 18.12 17.13 -15.12
CA LEU A 432 18.72 18.11 -14.22
C LEU A 432 18.59 17.70 -12.74
N TYR A 433 17.40 17.24 -12.35
CA TYR A 433 17.13 16.80 -10.98
C TYR A 433 17.88 15.50 -10.68
N ALA A 434 17.90 14.55 -11.62
CA ALA A 434 18.65 13.31 -11.51
C ALA A 434 20.15 13.54 -11.32
N GLU A 435 20.75 14.40 -12.14
CA GLU A 435 22.17 14.77 -12.03
C GLU A 435 22.48 15.44 -10.68
N ALA A 436 21.68 16.45 -10.30
CA ALA A 436 21.97 17.24 -9.11
C ALA A 436 21.70 16.50 -7.79
N LEU A 437 20.86 15.46 -7.82
CA LEU A 437 20.53 14.64 -6.66
C LEU A 437 21.24 13.26 -6.69
N GLU A 438 22.04 12.99 -7.71
CA GLU A 438 22.74 11.72 -7.93
C GLU A 438 21.79 10.50 -7.95
N TYR A 439 20.58 10.70 -8.48
CA TYR A 439 19.58 9.66 -8.66
C TYR A 439 19.52 9.22 -10.13
N PRO A 440 19.18 7.95 -10.42
CA PRO A 440 18.81 7.51 -11.75
C PRO A 440 17.61 8.31 -12.30
N GLU A 441 17.61 8.63 -13.60
CA GLU A 441 16.57 9.50 -14.16
C GLU A 441 15.17 8.83 -14.21
N ASP A 442 15.09 7.50 -14.15
CA ASP A 442 13.84 6.71 -14.13
C ASP A 442 13.10 6.81 -12.79
N VAL A 443 13.76 7.29 -11.74
CA VAL A 443 13.16 7.56 -10.42
C VAL A 443 12.26 8.81 -10.44
N PHE A 444 12.47 9.70 -11.41
CA PHE A 444 11.72 10.96 -11.52
C PHE A 444 10.54 10.83 -12.48
N GLU A 445 9.44 10.28 -11.97
CA GLU A 445 8.16 10.20 -12.67
C GLU A 445 7.29 11.46 -12.43
N ASP A 446 6.28 11.70 -13.27
CA ASP A 446 5.49 12.94 -13.26
C ASP A 446 4.77 13.18 -11.92
N GLU A 447 4.26 12.11 -11.31
CA GLU A 447 3.51 12.17 -10.05
C GLU A 447 4.39 11.92 -8.81
N VAL A 448 5.69 11.62 -8.98
CA VAL A 448 6.58 11.29 -7.87
C VAL A 448 6.68 12.44 -6.89
N GLN A 449 6.53 12.17 -5.59
CA GLN A 449 6.69 13.20 -4.58
C GLN A 449 8.16 13.38 -4.22
N LEU A 450 8.71 14.57 -4.52
CA LEU A 450 10.13 14.86 -4.31
C LEU A 450 10.53 14.71 -2.84
N GLU A 451 9.71 15.18 -1.91
CA GLU A 451 9.99 15.08 -0.47
C GLU A 451 9.56 13.73 0.10
N ALA A 452 8.31 13.32 -0.14
CA ALA A 452 7.73 12.14 0.51
C ALA A 452 8.24 10.80 -0.05
N GLU A 453 8.66 10.76 -1.31
CA GLU A 453 9.09 9.52 -1.98
C GLU A 453 10.59 9.52 -2.31
N LEU A 454 11.16 10.67 -2.68
CA LEU A 454 12.59 10.79 -3.04
C LEU A 454 13.46 11.39 -1.92
N GLY A 455 12.85 11.84 -0.83
CA GLY A 455 13.58 12.39 0.33
C GLY A 455 14.33 13.69 0.03
N VAL A 456 13.90 14.44 -0.98
CA VAL A 456 14.51 15.72 -1.36
C VAL A 456 14.02 16.80 -0.38
N ASP A 457 14.92 17.24 0.49
CA ASP A 457 14.64 18.27 1.49
C ASP A 457 14.25 19.63 0.87
N SER A 458 13.54 20.47 1.65
CA SER A 458 13.05 21.76 1.17
C SER A 458 14.16 22.75 0.79
N VAL A 459 15.38 22.61 1.33
CA VAL A 459 16.52 23.48 1.01
C VAL A 459 17.06 23.14 -0.37
N LYS A 460 17.27 21.85 -0.66
CA LYS A 460 17.65 21.33 -1.97
C LYS A 460 16.60 21.61 -3.03
N GLN A 461 15.31 21.47 -2.72
CA GLN A 461 14.24 21.85 -3.66
C GLN A 461 14.30 23.35 -4.01
N VAL A 462 14.54 24.22 -3.02
CA VAL A 462 14.68 25.66 -3.28
C VAL A 462 15.91 25.95 -4.15
N GLU A 463 17.03 25.27 -3.90
CA GLU A 463 18.26 25.38 -4.70
C GLU A 463 18.06 24.90 -6.14
N LEU A 464 17.47 23.72 -6.34
CA LEU A 464 17.19 23.15 -7.66
C LEU A 464 16.23 24.02 -8.46
N LEU A 465 15.15 24.50 -7.83
CA LEU A 465 14.26 25.46 -8.46
C LEU A 465 14.97 26.77 -8.81
N SER A 466 16.01 27.18 -8.08
CA SER A 466 16.79 28.38 -8.42
C SER A 466 17.65 28.12 -9.65
N ARG A 467 18.31 26.95 -9.72
CA ARG A 467 19.05 26.51 -10.92
C ARG A 467 18.15 26.42 -12.16
N VAL A 468 16.93 25.92 -12.01
CA VAL A 468 15.91 25.90 -13.08
C VAL A 468 15.51 27.33 -13.46
N SER A 469 15.25 28.19 -12.48
CA SER A 469 14.88 29.59 -12.72
C SER A 469 15.98 30.34 -13.50
N ASP A 470 17.24 30.12 -13.14
CA ASP A 470 18.41 30.69 -13.83
C ASP A 470 18.56 30.12 -15.25
N ARG A 471 18.41 28.80 -15.41
CA ARG A 471 18.56 28.11 -16.71
C ARG A 471 17.52 28.56 -17.74
N TYR A 472 16.28 28.79 -17.31
CA TYR A 472 15.18 29.21 -18.19
C TYR A 472 14.91 30.73 -18.14
N GLY A 473 15.67 31.48 -17.34
CA GLY A 473 15.54 32.93 -17.19
C GLY A 473 14.15 33.35 -16.68
N LEU A 474 13.63 32.65 -15.68
CA LEU A 474 12.32 32.89 -15.08
C LEU A 474 12.35 34.12 -14.15
N PRO A 475 11.22 34.84 -13.98
CA PRO A 475 11.17 35.99 -13.09
C PRO A 475 11.41 35.58 -11.62
N PRO A 476 11.84 36.53 -10.76
CA PRO A 476 11.94 36.28 -9.32
C PRO A 476 10.59 35.82 -8.75
N ARG A 477 10.64 34.85 -7.85
CA ARG A 477 9.44 34.27 -7.22
C ARG A 477 8.68 35.35 -6.45
N ASP A 478 7.36 35.37 -6.58
CA ASP A 478 6.52 36.31 -5.86
C ASP A 478 6.39 35.95 -4.36
N SER A 479 5.79 36.84 -3.58
CA SER A 479 5.53 36.62 -2.14
C SER A 479 4.43 35.58 -1.86
N GLY A 480 3.74 35.08 -2.89
CA GLY A 480 2.70 34.06 -2.82
C GLY A 480 3.22 32.64 -3.08
N PHE A 481 4.46 32.49 -3.55
CA PHE A 481 5.07 31.21 -3.87
C PHE A 481 5.12 30.28 -2.65
N ARG A 482 4.47 29.11 -2.77
CA ARG A 482 4.51 28.06 -1.75
C ARG A 482 5.17 26.82 -2.33
N LEU A 483 6.32 26.44 -1.77
CA LEU A 483 7.06 25.25 -2.18
C LEU A 483 6.20 23.97 -2.06
N ALA A 484 5.36 23.89 -1.02
CA ALA A 484 4.44 22.77 -0.79
C ALA A 484 3.45 22.52 -1.95
N THR A 485 3.19 23.52 -2.79
CA THR A 485 2.31 23.38 -3.97
C THR A 485 3.02 22.65 -5.12
N TYR A 486 4.35 22.64 -5.15
CA TYR A 486 5.18 22.07 -6.22
C TYR A 486 5.98 20.88 -5.71
N ASN A 487 5.30 19.95 -5.05
CA ASN A 487 5.89 18.78 -4.40
C ASN A 487 6.16 17.59 -5.35
N THR A 488 5.74 17.66 -6.62
CA THR A 488 6.01 16.63 -7.64
C THR A 488 6.76 17.18 -8.84
N MET A 489 7.43 16.29 -9.57
CA MET A 489 8.19 16.66 -10.77
C MET A 489 7.28 17.21 -11.89
N GLY A 490 6.10 16.65 -12.06
CA GLY A 490 5.08 17.12 -12.99
C GLY A 490 4.60 18.53 -12.65
N ARG A 491 4.35 18.82 -11.37
CA ARG A 491 3.93 20.17 -10.94
C ARG A 491 5.02 21.22 -11.13
N ILE A 492 6.29 20.85 -10.97
CA ILE A 492 7.42 21.74 -11.28
C ILE A 492 7.51 21.98 -12.79
N THR A 493 7.29 20.94 -13.58
CA THR A 493 7.27 21.04 -15.05
C THR A 493 6.14 21.95 -15.52
N ASP A 494 4.93 21.78 -14.96
CA ASP A 494 3.77 22.61 -15.24
C ASP A 494 4.02 24.06 -14.84
N PHE A 495 4.62 24.30 -13.67
CA PHE A 495 5.01 25.63 -13.23
C PHE A 495 5.98 26.31 -14.21
N VAL A 496 7.05 25.61 -14.62
CA VAL A 496 8.02 26.17 -15.56
C VAL A 496 7.37 26.42 -16.92
N LEU A 497 6.51 25.51 -17.37
CA LEU A 497 5.76 25.64 -18.62
C LEU A 497 4.83 26.87 -18.60
N GLU A 498 4.07 27.07 -17.52
CA GLU A 498 3.21 28.22 -17.33
C GLU A 498 3.99 29.54 -17.36
N GLN A 499 5.15 29.59 -16.71
CA GLN A 499 6.01 30.79 -16.70
C GLN A 499 6.62 31.08 -18.07
N LEU A 500 6.99 30.04 -18.82
CA LEU A 500 7.51 30.18 -20.18
C LEU A 500 6.43 30.63 -21.17
N ASN A 501 5.21 30.11 -21.05
CA ASN A 501 4.06 30.50 -21.87
C ASN A 501 3.60 31.94 -21.57
N ALA A 502 3.52 32.32 -20.28
CA ALA A 502 3.20 33.69 -19.87
C ALA A 502 4.23 34.72 -20.37
N ARG A 503 5.49 34.30 -20.58
CA ARG A 503 6.54 35.11 -21.19
C ARG A 503 6.38 35.20 -22.71
N GLY A 504 6.03 34.10 -23.38
CA GLY A 504 5.71 34.08 -24.81
C GLY A 504 4.59 35.05 -25.15
N ASP A 505 3.53 35.08 -24.34
CA ASP A 505 2.40 35.99 -24.49
C ASP A 505 2.79 37.46 -24.26
N ARG A 506 3.62 37.75 -23.24
CA ARG A 506 4.11 39.12 -22.99
C ARG A 506 5.03 39.63 -24.11
N ALA A 507 5.85 38.76 -24.70
CA ALA A 507 6.70 39.10 -25.84
C ALA A 507 5.88 39.33 -27.12
N ALA A 508 4.84 38.52 -27.35
CA ALA A 508 3.92 38.68 -28.48
C ALA A 508 3.06 39.95 -28.37
N VAL A 509 2.56 40.28 -27.17
CA VAL A 509 1.80 41.52 -26.90
C VAL A 509 2.70 42.75 -27.03
N SER A 510 3.97 42.68 -26.61
CA SER A 510 4.95 43.76 -26.80
C SER A 510 5.32 43.97 -28.28
N ALA A 511 5.38 42.92 -29.08
CA ALA A 511 5.66 43.01 -30.52
C ALA A 511 4.44 43.54 -31.31
N SER A 512 3.22 43.21 -30.90
CA SER A 512 1.98 43.73 -31.48
C SER A 512 1.71 45.20 -31.13
N ALA A 513 2.23 45.71 -30.01
CA ALA A 513 2.06 47.10 -29.58
C ALA A 513 3.11 48.07 -30.17
N ALA A 514 4.16 47.54 -30.81
CA ALA A 514 5.23 48.32 -31.45
C ALA A 514 5.17 48.29 -33.00
N GLY A 515 4.12 47.69 -33.57
CA GLY A 515 3.87 47.58 -35.01
C GLY A 515 2.97 48.67 -35.55
#